data_AF-A0A7J9NAC4-F1
#
_entry.id   AF-A0A7J9NAC4-F1
#
_cell.length_a   1.000
_cell.length_b   1.000
_cell.length_c   1.000
_cell.angle_alpha   90.00
_cell.angle_beta   90.00
_cell.angle_gamma   90.00
#
_symmetry.space_group_name_H-M   'P 1'
#
loop_
_entity.id
_entity.type
_entity.pdbx_description
1 polymer ?
#
loop_
_entity_poly.entity_id
_entity_poly.type
_entity_poly.pdbx_seq_one_letter_code
_entity_poly.pdbx_strand_id
1 'polypeptide(L)' 'MSNAWNQTRRMKRLAMGPMTIPEYNDWRVRRINDNIPEPSHENSQSMKEHLRVIPSELEIIKQDFERRNAELEKKMEQ' A
#
# COMPACT_ATOMS: atom_id res chain seq x y z
N MET A 1 21.23 -21.53 -15.56
CA MET A 1 19.81 -21.20 -15.37
C MET A 1 19.45 -21.59 -13.95
N SER A 2 19.03 -20.64 -13.11
CA SER A 2 18.93 -20.84 -11.65
C SER A 2 17.63 -21.54 -11.26
N ASN A 3 17.76 -22.67 -10.56
CA ASN A 3 16.66 -23.49 -10.03
C ASN A 3 15.90 -22.83 -8.86
N ALA A 4 16.04 -21.52 -8.65
CA ALA A 4 15.47 -20.79 -7.53
C ALA A 4 13.93 -20.73 -7.58
N TRP A 5 13.33 -20.87 -8.76
CA TRP A 5 11.89 -20.78 -8.99
C TRP A 5 11.09 -22.00 -8.47
N ASN A 6 11.73 -23.15 -8.29
CA ASN A 6 11.05 -24.39 -7.88
C ASN A 6 10.91 -24.55 -6.35
N GLN A 7 11.33 -23.56 -5.56
CA GLN A 7 11.25 -23.66 -4.09
C GLN A 7 9.84 -23.29 -3.62
N THR A 8 8.92 -24.27 -3.65
CA THR A 8 7.59 -24.11 -3.04
C THR A 8 7.74 -23.98 -1.53
N ARG A 9 7.92 -22.76 -1.04
CA ARG A 9 7.90 -22.46 0.40
C ARG A 9 6.46 -22.43 0.87
N ARG A 10 5.97 -23.55 1.40
CA ARG A 10 4.69 -23.60 2.10
C ARG A 10 4.79 -22.69 3.34
N MET A 11 4.00 -21.61 3.39
CA MET A 11 3.95 -20.75 4.57
C MET A 11 3.44 -21.55 5.77
N LYS A 12 4.31 -21.79 6.75
CA LYS A 12 3.95 -22.45 8.01
C LYS A 12 3.26 -21.43 8.92
N ARG A 13 1.94 -21.28 8.79
CA ARG A 13 1.07 -20.38 9.58
C ARG A 13 1.44 -18.90 9.51
N LEU A 14 0.57 -18.10 8.89
CA LEU A 14 0.52 -16.65 9.10
C LEU A 14 -0.29 -16.38 10.37
N ALA A 15 0.28 -15.69 11.35
CA ALA A 15 -0.49 -15.16 12.47
C ALA A 15 -1.14 -13.84 12.03
N MET A 16 -2.47 -13.80 11.89
CA MET A 16 -3.24 -12.55 11.68
C MET A 16 -3.45 -11.81 13.01
N GLY A 17 -2.38 -11.57 13.76
CA GLY A 17 -2.38 -10.65 14.90
C GLY A 17 -1.88 -9.28 14.46
N PRO A 18 -2.21 -8.19 15.17
CA PRO A 18 -1.43 -6.96 15.01
C PRO A 18 0.03 -7.32 15.20
N MET A 19 0.90 -6.87 14.30
CA MET A 19 2.34 -7.05 14.44
C MET A 19 2.75 -6.29 15.68
N THR A 20 2.80 -6.97 16.82
CA THR A 20 3.12 -6.30 18.07
C THR A 20 4.59 -5.90 17.96
N ILE A 21 4.83 -4.60 18.03
CA ILE A 21 6.16 -4.00 18.01
C ILE A 21 7.15 -4.74 18.96
N PRO A 22 6.72 -5.22 20.16
CA PRO A 22 7.58 -6.03 21.03
C PRO A 22 8.07 -7.35 20.42
N GLU A 23 7.20 -8.15 19.80
CA GLU A 23 7.58 -9.46 19.24
C GLU A 23 8.57 -9.31 18.07
N TYR A 24 8.38 -8.27 17.24
CA TYR A 24 9.31 -7.95 16.17
C TYR A 24 10.67 -7.49 16.70
N ASN A 25 10.69 -6.68 17.76
CA ASN A 25 11.93 -6.23 18.39
C ASN A 25 12.71 -7.39 19.01
N ASP A 26 12.05 -8.27 19.77
CA ASP A 26 12.68 -9.45 20.37
C ASP A 26 13.26 -10.40 19.31
N TRP A 27 12.51 -10.59 18.21
CA TRP A 27 12.95 -11.35 17.04
C TRP A 27 14.18 -10.74 16.38
N ARG A 28 14.24 -9.40 16.28
CA ARG A 28 15.37 -8.67 15.67
C ARG A 28 16.61 -8.69 16.57
N VAL A 29 16.44 -8.51 17.88
CA VAL A 29 17.55 -8.56 18.86
C VAL A 29 18.26 -9.92 18.81
N ARG A 30 17.50 -11.01 18.67
CA ARG A 30 18.06 -12.38 18.52
C ARG A 30 18.88 -12.58 17.24
N ARG A 31 18.72 -11.71 16.23
CA ARG A 31 19.29 -11.84 14.88
C ARG A 31 20.17 -10.67 14.46
N ILE A 32 20.63 -9.86 15.41
CA ILE A 32 21.45 -8.68 15.12
C ILE A 32 22.76 -9.03 14.38
N ASN A 33 23.26 -10.25 14.55
CA ASN A 33 24.48 -10.76 13.91
C ASN A 33 24.22 -11.46 12.56
N ASP A 34 22.97 -11.65 12.14
CA ASP A 34 22.63 -12.41 10.94
C ASP A 34 22.86 -11.62 9.63
N ASN A 35 23.48 -10.43 9.72
CA ASN A 35 23.68 -9.49 8.60
C ASN A 35 22.39 -9.21 7.81
N ILE A 36 21.22 -9.28 8.46
CA ILE A 36 19.94 -8.98 7.84
C ILE A 36 19.81 -7.46 7.74
N PRO A 37 19.74 -6.87 6.54
CA PRO A 37 19.58 -5.44 6.39
C PRO A 37 18.24 -5.00 6.98
N GLU A 38 18.26 -3.87 7.68
CA GLU A 38 17.02 -3.23 8.11
C GLU A 38 16.19 -2.88 6.86
N PRO A 39 14.87 -3.14 6.85
CA PRO A 39 14.04 -2.73 5.72
C PRO A 39 14.22 -1.22 5.51
N SER A 40 14.56 -0.81 4.29
CA SER A 40 14.74 0.61 4.00
C SER A 40 13.42 1.34 4.26
N HIS A 41 13.49 2.40 5.08
CA HIS A 41 12.35 3.30 5.27
C HIS A 41 11.99 4.05 3.98
N GLU A 42 12.89 4.07 2.99
CA GLU A 42 12.63 4.61 1.66
C GLU A 42 11.54 3.86 0.88
N ASN A 43 11.35 2.57 1.17
CA ASN A 43 10.29 1.76 0.57
C ASN A 43 9.05 1.62 1.47
N SER A 44 9.06 2.20 2.66
CA SER A 44 7.82 2.44 3.40
C SER A 44 7.14 3.66 2.80
N GLN A 45 6.69 3.55 1.54
CA GLN A 45 5.58 4.36 1.07
C GLN A 45 4.53 4.29 2.17
N SER A 46 4.16 5.46 2.70
CA SER A 46 3.24 5.50 3.82
C SER A 46 2.01 4.67 3.44
N MET A 47 1.42 3.92 4.39
CA MET A 47 0.24 3.09 4.09
C MET A 47 -0.86 3.91 3.38
N LYS A 48 -0.91 5.23 3.64
CA LYS A 48 -1.74 6.23 2.95
C LYS A 48 -1.45 6.38 1.45
N GLU A 49 -0.19 6.29 1.03
CA GLU A 49 0.26 6.38 -0.36
C GLU A 49 -0.05 5.10 -1.15
N HIS A 50 0.06 3.93 -0.51
CA HIS A 50 -0.40 2.65 -1.06
C HIS A 50 -1.94 2.52 -1.08
N LEU A 51 -2.62 3.14 -0.12
CA LEU A 51 -4.09 3.23 -0.05
C LEU A 51 -4.62 4.48 -0.75
N ARG A 52 -3.96 4.97 -1.80
CA ARG A 52 -4.58 5.97 -2.68
C ARG A 52 -5.89 5.37 -3.18
N VAL A 53 -6.99 5.84 -2.63
CA VAL A 53 -8.34 5.43 -2.98
C VAL A 53 -8.51 5.78 -4.45
N ILE A 54 -8.52 4.75 -5.30
CA ILE A 54 -8.87 4.93 -6.70
C ILE A 54 -10.35 5.32 -6.68
N PRO A 55 -10.71 6.51 -7.20
CA PRO A 55 -12.10 6.93 -7.25
C PRO A 55 -12.90 5.88 -8.02
N SER A 56 -14.13 5.61 -7.57
CA SER A 56 -15.00 4.72 -8.34
C SER A 56 -15.38 5.37 -9.67
N GLU A 57 -15.72 4.56 -10.68
CA GLU A 57 -16.17 5.09 -11.99
C GLU A 57 -17.35 6.06 -11.83
N LEU A 58 -18.25 5.81 -10.88
CA LEU A 58 -19.37 6.70 -10.56
C LEU A 58 -18.93 8.04 -9.99
N GLU A 59 -17.89 8.04 -9.15
CA GLU A 59 -17.33 9.24 -8.55
C GLU A 59 -16.63 10.12 -9.59
N ILE A 60 -15.96 9.48 -10.56
CA ILE A 60 -15.37 10.14 -11.73
C ILE A 60 -16.46 10.77 -12.60
N ILE A 61 -17.52 10.01 -12.93
CA ILE A 61 -18.64 10.49 -13.75
C ILE A 61 -19.35 11.67 -13.06
N LYS A 62 -19.54 11.61 -11.75
CA LYS A 62 -20.16 12.69 -10.97
C LYS A 62 -19.34 13.98 -11.04
N GLN A 63 -18.02 13.91 -10.83
CA GLN A 63 -17.14 15.07 -10.94
C GLN A 63 -17.16 15.68 -12.36
N ASP A 64 -17.17 14.84 -13.39
CA ASP A 64 -17.25 15.28 -14.77
C ASP A 64 -18.57 15.99 -15.09
N PHE A 65 -19.68 15.51 -14.51
CA PHE A 65 -20.99 16.14 -14.63
C PHE A 65 -21.02 17.51 -13.94
N GLU A 66 -20.54 17.59 -12.69
CA GLU A 66 -20.45 18.85 -11.93
C GLU A 66 -19.61 19.90 -12.67
N ARG A 67 -18.46 19.48 -13.23
CA ARG A 67 -17.59 20.36 -14.03
C ARG A 67 -18.33 20.94 -15.23
N ARG A 68 -19.02 20.09 -16.00
CA ARG A 68 -19.79 20.53 -17.19
C ARG A 68 -20.94 21.46 -16.81
N ASN A 69 -21.60 21.21 -15.67
CA ASN A 69 -22.69 22.06 -15.23
C ASN A 69 -22.20 23.46 -14.85
N ALA A 70 -21.08 23.56 -14.13
CA ALA A 70 -20.46 24.84 -13.80
C ALA A 70 -19.99 25.64 -15.04
N GLU A 71 -19.53 24.96 -16.09
CA GLU A 71 -19.21 25.60 -17.37
C GLU A 71 -20.46 26.13 -18.08
N LEU A 72 -21.59 25.43 -17.99
CA LEU A 72 -22.86 25.87 -18.57
C LEU A 72 -23.44 27.05 -17.80
N GLU A 73 -23.41 27.03 -16.47
CA GLU A 73 -23.85 28.14 -15.62
C GLU A 73 -23.09 29.43 -15.97
N LYS A 74 -21.76 29.35 -16.10
CA LYS A 74 -20.94 30.50 -16.54
C LYS A 74 -21.30 31.04 -17.92
N LYS A 75 -21.78 30.20 -18.83
CA LYS A 75 -22.24 30.61 -20.17
C LYS A 75 -23.63 31.21 -20.16
N MET A 76 -24.48 30.84 -19.20
CA MET A 76 -25.83 31.38 -19.04
C MET A 76 -25.83 32.71 -18.27
N GLU A 77 -24.80 32.96 -17.47
CA GLU A 77 -24.61 34.21 -16.73
C GLU A 77 -23.94 35.32 -17.57
N GLN A 78 -23.51 34.98 -18.79
CA GLN A 78 -23.01 35.90 -19.83
C GLN A 78 -24.14 36.33 -20.77
#